data_AF-A0A6J0IJ58-F1
#
_entry.id   AF-A0A6J0IJ58-F1
#
_cell.length_a   1.000
_cell.length_b   1.000
_cell.length_c   1.000
_cell.angle_alpha   90.00
_cell.angle_beta   90.00
_cell.angle_gamma   90.00
#
_symmetry.space_group_name_H-M   'P 1'
#
loop_
_entity.id
_entity.type
_entity.pdbx_description
1 polymer ?
#
loop_
_entity_poly.entity_id
_entity_poly.type
_entity_poly.pdbx_seq_one_letter_code
_entity_poly.pdbx_strand_id
1 'polypeptide(L)'
;MSSLVKEDLAKRLFGPRRQRLHEFIEVEGAGAQRYYLCAAVTTSKEVEICMVKHWRVNREEKYEIVEKWFLKDLEMIDGKEADTDNPYFDMHFHKIYNMEAYSCASKYTFARTLSNLNAMYLKKDLKIVNFDDTYLNDDSIWSSSNRDCLVVMRMCFYASNLLCLSLCPLS
;
A
#
# COMPACT_ATOMS: atom_id res chain seq x y z
N MET A 1 0.80 -3.06 -8.02
CA MET A 1 1.16 -1.65 -8.30
C MET A 1 2.51 -1.62 -9.00
N SER A 2 2.71 -0.66 -9.93
CA SER A 2 3.91 -0.62 -10.79
C SER A 2 5.16 -0.24 -10.00
N SER A 3 6.15 -1.15 -9.93
CA SER A 3 7.45 -0.91 -9.29
C SER A 3 8.16 0.33 -9.85
N LEU A 4 8.01 0.58 -11.16
CA LEU A 4 8.62 1.72 -11.85
C LEU A 4 8.10 3.07 -11.35
N VAL A 5 6.80 3.19 -11.06
CA VAL A 5 6.23 4.45 -10.54
C VAL A 5 6.74 4.72 -9.14
N LYS A 6 6.85 3.68 -8.30
CA LYS A 6 7.42 3.79 -6.94
C LYS A 6 8.86 4.28 -6.98
N GLU A 7 9.67 3.69 -7.85
CA GLU A 7 11.07 4.06 -8.05
C GLU A 7 11.20 5.50 -8.58
N ASP A 8 10.37 5.90 -9.53
CA ASP A 8 10.37 7.25 -10.09
C ASP A 8 9.97 8.30 -9.04
N LEU A 9 8.91 8.06 -8.27
CA LEU A 9 8.50 8.90 -7.14
C LEU A 9 9.60 8.98 -6.08
N ALA A 10 10.18 7.84 -5.70
CA ALA A 10 11.26 7.78 -4.72
C ALA A 10 12.48 8.59 -5.19
N LYS A 11 12.85 8.49 -6.47
CA LYS A 11 14.02 9.18 -7.03
C LYS A 11 13.78 10.67 -7.25
N ARG A 12 12.61 11.06 -7.76
CA ARG A 12 12.35 12.42 -8.27
C ARG A 12 11.64 13.32 -7.28
N LEU A 13 10.82 12.77 -6.39
CA LEU A 13 10.03 13.55 -5.44
C LEU A 13 10.58 13.44 -4.00
N PHE A 14 10.76 12.21 -3.51
CA PHE A 14 11.14 11.97 -2.11
C PHE A 14 12.65 12.01 -1.87
N GLY A 15 13.45 11.55 -2.84
CA GLY A 15 14.92 11.53 -2.79
C GLY A 15 15.54 12.91 -2.56
N PRO A 16 15.19 13.94 -3.35
CA PRO A 16 15.66 15.32 -3.14
C PRO A 16 15.28 15.89 -1.77
N ARG A 17 14.19 15.40 -1.17
CA ARG A 17 13.72 15.76 0.17
C ARG A 17 14.35 14.93 1.29
N ARG A 18 15.27 14.01 0.95
CA ARG A 18 15.89 13.04 1.88
C ARG A 18 14.84 12.20 2.62
N GLN A 19 13.77 11.85 1.92
CA GLN A 19 12.70 11.01 2.45
C GLN A 19 12.76 9.63 1.80
N ARG A 20 12.51 8.58 2.58
CA ARG A 20 12.34 7.22 2.07
C ARG A 20 10.87 6.94 1.85
N LEU A 21 10.46 6.76 0.60
CA LEU A 21 9.11 6.31 0.24
C LEU A 21 8.91 4.85 0.66
N HIS A 22 7.89 4.58 1.47
CA HIS A 22 7.54 3.22 1.94
C HIS A 22 6.43 2.61 1.11
N GLU A 23 5.35 3.37 0.88
CA GLU A 23 4.26 2.93 0.02
C GLU A 23 3.59 4.11 -0.68
N PHE A 24 2.97 3.81 -1.82
CA PHE A 24 2.01 4.71 -2.45
C PHE A 24 0.80 3.92 -2.95
N ILE A 25 -0.38 4.54 -2.94
CA ILE A 25 -1.59 4.04 -3.60
C ILE A 25 -2.18 5.13 -4.48
N GLU A 26 -2.89 4.75 -5.54
CA GLU A 26 -3.72 5.70 -6.29
C GLU A 26 -5.04 5.89 -5.55
N VAL A 27 -5.46 7.15 -5.40
CA VAL A 27 -6.73 7.55 -4.78
C VAL A 27 -7.45 8.58 -5.64
N GLU A 28 -8.77 8.56 -5.58
CA GLU A 28 -9.62 9.60 -6.17
C GLU A 28 -9.99 10.62 -5.09
N GLY A 29 -9.65 11.89 -5.35
CA GLY A 29 -10.03 13.02 -4.51
C GLY A 29 -11.34 13.66 -4.97
N ALA A 30 -11.79 14.69 -4.25
CA ALA A 30 -12.98 15.45 -4.62
C ALA A 30 -12.89 15.98 -6.07
N GLY A 31 -13.92 15.69 -6.87
CA GLY A 31 -14.00 16.12 -8.28
C GLY A 31 -13.37 15.16 -9.30
N ALA A 32 -13.26 13.86 -8.96
CA ALA A 32 -12.75 12.80 -9.83
C ALA A 32 -11.29 12.96 -10.29
N GLN A 33 -10.50 13.73 -9.53
CA GLN A 33 -9.09 13.89 -9.78
C GLN A 33 -8.29 12.80 -9.05
N ARG A 34 -7.38 12.16 -9.78
CA ARG A 34 -6.51 11.10 -9.25
C ARG A 34 -5.24 11.65 -8.66
N TYR A 35 -4.86 11.10 -7.52
CA TYR A 35 -3.67 11.43 -6.76
C TYR A 35 -2.95 10.16 -6.35
N TYR A 36 -1.66 10.28 -6.03
CA TYR A 36 -0.98 9.27 -5.24
C TYR A 36 -1.01 9.66 -3.77
N LEU A 37 -1.49 8.75 -2.92
CA LEU A 37 -1.36 8.87 -1.48
C LEU A 37 -0.12 8.09 -1.05
N CYS A 38 0.88 8.80 -0.58
CA CYS A 38 2.22 8.26 -0.30
C CYS A 38 2.49 8.29 1.21
N ALA A 39 3.13 7.23 1.73
CA ALA A 39 3.69 7.20 3.07
C ALA A 39 5.22 7.20 2.97
N ALA A 40 5.87 8.19 3.57
CA ALA A 40 7.32 8.36 3.53
C ALA A 40 7.90 8.69 4.91
N VAL A 41 9.17 8.35 5.13
CA VAL A 41 9.88 8.61 6.39
C VAL A 41 11.04 9.57 6.15
N THR A 42 11.13 10.62 6.97
CA THR A 42 12.21 11.60 6.92
C THR A 42 13.49 11.07 7.56
N THR A 43 14.62 11.75 7.34
CA THR A 43 15.87 11.47 8.09
C THR A 43 15.74 11.68 9.59
N SER A 44 14.82 12.55 10.04
CA SER A 44 14.48 12.76 11.45
C SER A 44 13.53 11.69 12.01
N LYS A 45 13.23 10.64 11.23
CA LYS A 45 12.31 9.54 11.61
C LYS A 45 10.86 9.99 11.81
N GLU A 46 10.47 11.12 11.24
CA GLU A 46 9.06 11.51 11.16
C GLU A 46 8.39 10.79 9.99
N VAL A 47 7.18 10.30 10.22
CA VAL A 47 6.37 9.65 9.18
C VAL A 47 5.41 10.67 8.58
N GLU A 48 5.57 10.93 7.28
CA GLU A 48 4.74 11.83 6.50
C GLU A 48 3.79 11.05 5.59
N ILE A 49 2.57 11.54 5.49
CA ILE A 49 1.55 11.09 4.54
C ILE A 49 1.33 12.24 3.56
N CYS A 50 1.62 12.01 2.28
CA CYS A 50 1.61 13.04 1.25
C CYS A 50 0.60 12.70 0.17
N MET A 51 -0.28 13.65 -0.16
CA MET A 51 -1.10 13.58 -1.36
C MET A 51 -0.34 14.23 -2.52
N VAL A 52 -0.10 13.46 -3.56
CA VAL A 52 0.74 13.84 -4.69
C VAL A 52 -0.11 13.91 -5.94
N LYS A 53 -0.20 15.10 -6.52
CA LYS A 53 -0.76 15.29 -7.85
C LYS A 53 0.27 14.84 -8.88
N HIS A 54 -0.18 14.09 -9.89
CA HIS A 54 0.65 13.69 -11.01
C HIS A 54 0.02 14.09 -12.34
N TRP A 55 0.83 14.51 -13.30
CA TRP A 55 0.40 14.88 -14.64
C TRP A 55 1.55 14.77 -15.62
N ARG A 56 1.22 14.74 -16.91
CA ARG A 56 2.21 14.57 -17.97
C ARG A 56 2.37 15.85 -18.79
N VAL A 57 3.62 16.29 -18.98
CA VAL A 57 3.98 17.43 -19.85
C VAL A 57 5.07 16.98 -20.81
N ASN A 58 4.88 17.13 -22.12
CA ASN A 58 5.88 16.77 -23.13
C ASN A 58 6.44 15.34 -22.98
N ARG A 59 5.57 14.37 -22.65
CA ARG A 59 5.88 12.97 -22.36
C ARG A 59 6.60 12.69 -21.03
N GLU A 60 6.95 13.70 -20.26
CA GLU A 60 7.52 13.57 -18.92
C GLU A 60 6.42 13.58 -17.86
N GLU A 61 6.47 12.62 -16.92
CA GLU A 61 5.66 12.67 -15.71
C GLU A 61 6.16 13.77 -14.78
N LYS A 62 5.24 14.53 -14.18
CA LYS A 62 5.49 15.57 -13.19
C LYS A 62 4.70 15.25 -11.93
N TYR A 63 5.27 15.62 -10.79
CA TYR A 63 4.69 15.36 -9.48
C TYR A 63 4.75 16.59 -8.61
N GLU A 64 3.72 16.81 -7.81
CA GLU A 64 3.63 17.88 -6.83
C GLU A 64 2.92 17.37 -5.58
N ILE A 65 3.51 17.60 -4.41
CA ILE A 65 2.83 17.35 -3.13
C ILE A 65 1.84 18.50 -2.94
N VAL A 66 0.55 18.19 -2.97
CA VAL A 66 -0.53 19.18 -2.80
C VAL A 66 -1.03 19.25 -1.37
N GLU A 67 -0.94 18.14 -0.63
CA GLU A 67 -1.28 18.07 0.79
C GLU A 67 -0.26 17.19 1.51
N LYS A 68 -0.02 17.49 2.79
CA LYS A 68 0.91 16.76 3.63
C LYS A 68 0.40 16.72 5.06
N TRP A 69 0.44 15.52 5.64
CA TRP A 69 0.12 15.26 7.04
C TRP A 69 1.25 14.48 7.71
N PHE A 70 1.29 14.49 9.04
CA PHE A 70 2.15 13.60 9.79
C PHE A 70 1.32 12.46 10.38
N LEU A 71 1.85 11.24 10.37
CA LEU A 71 1.17 10.09 10.99
C LEU A 71 0.92 10.32 12.49
N LYS A 72 1.75 11.12 13.17
CA LYS A 72 1.55 11.48 14.59
C LYS A 72 0.21 12.18 14.84
N ASP A 73 -0.31 12.91 13.85
CA ASP A 73 -1.56 13.66 13.93
C ASP A 73 -2.79 12.85 13.47
N LEU A 74 -2.58 11.64 12.91
CA LEU A 74 -3.67 10.76 12.45
C LEU A 74 -4.31 10.03 13.63
N GLU A 75 -5.55 10.33 13.96
CA GLU A 75 -6.25 9.73 15.10
C GLU A 75 -6.81 8.34 14.75
N MET A 76 -7.34 8.19 13.53
CA MET A 76 -8.02 6.97 13.10
C MET A 76 -8.01 6.80 11.57
N ILE A 77 -8.00 5.54 11.13
CA ILE A 77 -8.31 5.14 9.76
C ILE A 77 -9.57 4.27 9.82
N ASP A 78 -10.62 4.69 9.12
CA ASP A 78 -11.89 3.97 9.05
C ASP A 78 -12.07 3.37 7.65
N GLY A 79 -12.08 2.04 7.55
CA GLY A 79 -12.23 1.29 6.31
C GLY A 79 -13.66 1.21 5.77
N LYS A 80 -14.61 1.90 6.41
CA LYS A 80 -16.06 1.94 6.15
C LYS A 80 -16.77 0.61 6.37
N GLU A 81 -16.50 -0.35 5.48
CA GLU A 81 -17.13 -1.66 5.47
C GLU A 81 -16.04 -2.72 5.29
N ALA A 82 -15.92 -3.63 6.25
CA ALA A 82 -14.92 -4.69 6.24
C ALA A 82 -15.34 -5.89 5.36
N ASP A 83 -16.65 -6.16 5.31
CA ASP A 83 -17.22 -7.38 4.72
C ASP A 83 -17.57 -7.23 3.23
N THR A 84 -17.30 -6.07 2.63
CA THR A 84 -17.63 -5.74 1.24
C THR A 84 -16.37 -5.31 0.48
N ASP A 85 -16.38 -5.48 -0.84
CA ASP A 85 -15.32 -4.96 -1.72
C ASP A 85 -15.47 -3.44 -1.88
N ASN A 86 -15.16 -2.72 -0.81
CA ASN A 86 -15.36 -1.29 -0.68
C ASN A 86 -14.00 -0.55 -0.69
N PRO A 87 -13.68 0.25 -1.71
CA PRO A 87 -12.42 0.99 -1.78
C PRO A 87 -12.38 2.28 -0.93
N TYR A 88 -13.50 2.71 -0.36
CA TYR A 88 -13.59 3.93 0.42
C TYR A 88 -13.00 3.77 1.82
N PHE A 89 -12.35 4.82 2.30
CA PHE A 89 -11.85 4.93 3.66
C PHE A 89 -11.76 6.39 4.10
N ASP A 90 -11.80 6.61 5.41
CA ASP A 90 -11.62 7.94 5.99
C ASP A 90 -10.31 8.00 6.78
N MET A 91 -9.61 9.11 6.63
CA MET A 91 -8.48 9.48 7.47
C MET A 91 -8.89 10.61 8.42
N HIS A 92 -8.87 10.32 9.71
CA HIS A 92 -9.28 11.24 10.75
C HIS A 92 -8.06 11.96 11.32
N PHE A 93 -7.87 13.22 10.90
CA PHE A 93 -6.95 14.17 11.53
C PHE A 93 -7.79 15.20 12.32
N HIS A 94 -7.34 16.46 12.36
CA HIS A 94 -8.17 17.60 12.81
C HIS A 94 -9.48 17.76 12.01
N LYS A 95 -9.52 17.22 10.79
CA LYS A 95 -10.70 17.07 9.95
C LYS A 95 -10.69 15.69 9.30
N ILE A 96 -11.86 15.28 8.83
CA ILE A 96 -12.04 14.01 8.13
C ILE A 96 -11.70 14.21 6.66
N TYR A 97 -10.86 13.33 6.12
CA TYR A 97 -10.58 13.24 4.70
C TYR A 97 -11.14 11.94 4.16
N ASN A 98 -12.19 12.04 3.35
CA ASN A 98 -12.77 10.91 2.64
C ASN A 98 -11.91 10.59 1.42
N MET A 99 -11.49 9.34 1.31
CA MET A 99 -10.64 8.85 0.24
C MET A 99 -11.29 7.66 -0.45
N GLU A 100 -11.08 7.55 -1.75
CA GLU A 100 -11.42 6.36 -2.53
C GLU A 100 -10.13 5.78 -3.08
N ALA A 101 -9.72 4.58 -2.63
CA ALA A 101 -8.57 3.91 -3.22
C ALA A 101 -8.90 3.35 -4.60
N TYR A 102 -7.90 3.18 -5.47
CA TYR A 102 -8.09 2.50 -6.75
C TYR A 102 -8.67 1.08 -6.62
N SER A 103 -8.42 0.42 -5.48
CA SER A 103 -9.01 -0.87 -5.15
C SER A 103 -9.05 -1.10 -3.65
N CYS A 104 -9.93 -2.01 -3.20
CA CYS A 104 -9.97 -2.45 -1.80
C CYS A 104 -8.61 -3.03 -1.35
N ALA A 105 -7.94 -3.81 -2.19
CA ALA A 105 -6.59 -4.30 -1.89
C ALA A 105 -5.56 -3.16 -1.65
N SER A 106 -5.69 -2.05 -2.37
CA SER A 106 -4.83 -0.86 -2.18
C SER A 106 -5.14 -0.18 -0.83
N LYS A 107 -6.42 -0.04 -0.47
CA LYS A 107 -6.89 0.44 0.84
C LYS A 107 -6.22 -0.33 1.99
N TYR A 108 -6.31 -1.66 1.98
CA TYR A 108 -5.70 -2.53 3.01
C TYR A 108 -4.16 -2.44 3.02
N THR A 109 -3.53 -2.37 1.85
CA THR A 109 -2.06 -2.24 1.74
C THR A 109 -1.56 -0.94 2.38
N PHE A 110 -2.30 0.16 2.17
CA PHE A 110 -1.95 1.44 2.76
C PHE A 110 -2.18 1.46 4.29
N ALA A 111 -3.31 0.94 4.75
CA ALA A 111 -3.60 0.82 6.19
C ALA A 111 -2.53 -0.01 6.93
N ARG A 112 -2.13 -1.16 6.38
CA ARG A 112 -1.02 -1.98 6.90
C ARG A 112 0.29 -1.21 6.95
N THR A 113 0.63 -0.48 5.88
CA THR A 113 1.85 0.33 5.85
C THR A 113 1.84 1.36 6.99
N LEU A 114 0.73 2.05 7.22
CA LEU A 114 0.61 3.03 8.30
C LEU A 114 0.69 2.37 9.68
N SER A 115 0.07 1.21 9.87
CA SER A 115 0.19 0.41 11.11
C SER A 115 1.64 0.04 11.40
N ASN A 116 2.36 -0.47 10.39
CA ASN A 116 3.76 -0.87 10.50
C ASN A 116 4.68 0.32 10.79
N LEU A 117 4.46 1.45 10.12
CA LEU A 117 5.19 2.69 10.39
C LEU A 117 4.88 3.25 11.78
N ASN A 118 3.63 3.15 12.23
CA ASN A 118 3.24 3.53 13.58
C ASN A 118 3.98 2.68 14.62
N ALA A 119 3.94 1.36 14.49
CA ALA A 119 4.64 0.42 15.38
C ALA A 119 6.16 0.66 15.42
N MET A 120 6.76 1.02 14.27
CA MET A 120 8.19 1.25 14.13
C MET A 120 8.66 2.58 14.72
N TYR A 121 7.92 3.67 14.50
CA TYR A 121 8.41 5.03 14.78
C TYR A 121 7.68 5.77 15.90
N LEU A 122 6.37 5.57 16.07
CA LEU A 122 5.55 6.38 16.98
C LEU A 122 5.07 5.62 18.21
N LYS A 123 4.75 4.33 18.06
CA LYS A 123 4.21 3.45 19.10
C LYS A 123 2.99 4.04 19.82
N LYS A 124 2.18 4.83 19.12
CA LYS A 124 0.91 5.34 19.64
C LYS A 124 -0.22 4.34 19.39
N ASP A 125 -1.30 4.49 20.15
CA ASP A 125 -2.56 3.81 19.89
C ASP A 125 -3.23 4.42 18.64
N LEU A 126 -2.93 3.86 17.46
CA LEU A 126 -3.54 4.26 16.20
C LEU A 126 -4.76 3.38 15.96
N LYS A 127 -5.95 4.00 15.88
CA LYS A 127 -7.19 3.27 15.63
C LYS A 127 -7.32 2.94 14.15
N ILE A 128 -7.39 1.65 13.83
CA ILE A 128 -7.72 1.15 12.50
C ILE A 128 -9.00 0.35 12.66
N VAL A 129 -10.10 0.84 12.11
CA VAL A 129 -11.46 0.31 12.34
C VAL A 129 -12.14 -0.01 11.01
N ASN A 130 -13.10 -0.94 11.02
CA ASN A 130 -13.83 -1.37 9.83
C ASN A 130 -12.91 -1.90 8.71
N PHE A 131 -11.86 -2.59 9.13
CA PHE A 131 -11.01 -3.44 8.29
C PHE A 131 -11.11 -4.86 8.83
N ASP A 132 -11.07 -5.85 7.94
CA ASP A 132 -10.95 -7.25 8.34
C ASP A 132 -9.51 -7.53 8.81
N ASP A 133 -9.40 -7.96 10.07
CA ASP A 133 -8.15 -8.25 10.76
C ASP A 133 -7.30 -9.30 10.04
N THR A 134 -7.93 -10.21 9.30
CA THR A 134 -7.26 -11.26 8.52
C THR A 134 -6.34 -10.63 7.46
N TYR A 135 -6.83 -9.58 6.79
CA TYR A 135 -6.08 -8.90 5.74
C TYR A 135 -5.13 -7.83 6.29
N LEU A 136 -5.36 -7.32 7.51
CA LEU A 136 -4.45 -6.39 8.18
C LEU A 136 -3.22 -7.08 8.77
N ASN A 137 -3.37 -8.26 9.39
CA ASN A 137 -2.30 -8.94 10.12
C ASN A 137 -1.48 -9.93 9.26
N ASP A 138 -1.66 -9.85 7.95
CA ASP A 138 -1.15 -10.78 6.94
C ASP A 138 0.39 -10.73 6.73
N ASP A 139 1.11 -9.96 7.57
CA ASP A 139 2.58 -10.01 7.63
C ASP A 139 3.10 -11.37 8.14
N SER A 140 2.26 -12.19 8.76
CA SER A 140 2.60 -13.56 9.17
C SER A 140 2.54 -14.60 8.03
N ILE A 141 1.81 -14.32 6.94
CA ILE A 141 1.61 -15.29 5.84
C ILE A 141 2.46 -14.94 4.61
N TRP A 142 2.75 -13.66 4.35
CA TRP A 142 3.36 -13.20 3.08
C TRP A 142 4.70 -12.47 3.20
N SER A 143 5.48 -12.71 4.26
CA SER A 143 6.86 -12.25 4.29
C SER A 143 7.59 -12.70 3.00
N SER A 144 8.26 -11.75 2.34
CA SER A 144 8.74 -11.83 0.96
C SER A 144 9.65 -13.03 0.61
N SER A 145 10.11 -13.78 1.61
CA SER A 145 10.82 -15.05 1.44
C SER A 145 9.92 -16.21 0.96
N ASN A 146 8.61 -16.15 1.24
CA ASN A 146 7.71 -17.27 0.98
C ASN A 146 6.98 -17.20 -0.38
N ARG A 147 6.98 -16.04 -1.06
CA ARG A 147 6.33 -15.92 -2.37
C ARG A 147 7.02 -16.78 -3.44
N ASP A 148 8.35 -16.75 -3.48
CA ASP A 148 9.10 -17.58 -4.42
C ASP A 148 8.99 -19.06 -4.06
N CYS A 149 9.03 -19.40 -2.76
CA CYS A 149 8.94 -20.78 -2.31
C CYS A 149 7.56 -21.40 -2.56
N LEU A 150 6.46 -20.68 -2.35
CA LEU A 150 5.10 -21.22 -2.54
C LEU A 150 4.71 -21.33 -4.03
N VAL A 151 5.15 -20.39 -4.87
CA VAL A 151 4.97 -20.49 -6.32
C VAL A 151 5.81 -21.63 -6.89
N VAL A 152 7.07 -21.76 -6.44
CA VAL A 152 7.94 -22.89 -6.81
C VAL A 152 7.34 -24.21 -6.30
N MET A 153 6.87 -24.29 -5.06
CA MET A 153 6.19 -25.48 -4.52
C MET A 153 4.99 -25.86 -5.37
N ARG A 154 4.09 -24.91 -5.69
CA ARG A 154 2.94 -25.20 -6.57
C ARG A 154 3.40 -25.70 -7.95
N MET A 155 4.36 -25.03 -8.58
CA MET A 155 4.90 -25.50 -9.86
C MET A 155 5.52 -26.90 -9.76
N CYS A 156 6.26 -27.19 -8.69
CA CYS A 156 6.85 -28.51 -8.44
C CYS A 156 5.78 -29.58 -8.24
N PHE A 157 4.74 -29.31 -7.43
CA PHE A 157 3.63 -30.25 -7.26
C PHE A 157 2.88 -30.52 -8.57
N TYR A 158 2.64 -29.50 -9.40
CA TYR A 158 2.06 -29.70 -10.72
C TYR A 158 2.97 -30.51 -11.65
N ALA A 159 4.28 -30.21 -11.66
CA ALA A 159 5.25 -30.97 -12.46
C ALA A 159 5.37 -32.44 -12.02
N SER A 160 5.38 -32.70 -10.71
CA SER A 160 5.39 -34.05 -10.14
C SER A 160 4.12 -34.81 -10.50
N ASN A 161 2.95 -34.19 -10.40
CA ASN A 161 1.68 -34.82 -10.80
C ASN A 161 1.64 -35.15 -12.30
N LEU A 162 2.16 -34.26 -13.16
CA LEU A 162 2.26 -34.51 -14.61
C LEU A 162 3.24 -35.63 -14.95
N LEU A 163 4.37 -35.70 -14.25
CA LEU A 163 5.35 -36.79 -14.38
C LEU A 163 4.74 -38.14 -13.97
N CYS A 164 4.02 -38.18 -12.84
CA CYS A 164 3.33 -39.39 -12.39
C CYS A 164 2.30 -39.87 -13.42
N LEU A 165 1.56 -38.96 -14.06
CA LEU A 165 0.60 -39.32 -15.12
C LEU A 165 1.27 -39.85 -16.40
N SER A 166 2.48 -39.36 -16.74
CA SER A 166 3.24 -39.85 -17.90
C SER A 166 3.93 -41.21 -17.70
N LEU A 167 4.09 -41.64 -16.45
CA LEU A 167 4.80 -42.87 -16.08
C LEU A 167 3.84 -44.02 -15.68
N CYS A 168 2.53 -43.79 -15.68
CA CYS A 168 1.54 -44.85 -15.57
C CYS A 168 1.50 -45.65 -16.89
N PRO A 169 1.86 -46.95 -16.90
CA PRO A 169 1.60 -47.78 -18.06
C PRO A 169 0.09 -47.84 -18.30
N LEU A 170 -0.34 -47.53 -19.51
CA LEU A 170 -1.69 -47.80 -19.99
C LEU A 170 -1.90 -49.32 -19.94
N SER A 171 -2.53 -49.80 -18.88
CA SER A 171 -3.10 -51.14 -18.79
C SER A 171 -4.45 -51.19 -19.47
#